data_AF-A0A0A1XAY7-F1
#
_entry.id   AF-A0A0A1XAY7-F1
#
_cell.length_a   1.000
_cell.length_b   1.000
_cell.length_c   1.000
_cell.angle_alpha   90.00
_cell.angle_beta   90.00
_cell.angle_gamma   90.00
#
_symmetry.space_group_name_H-M   'P 1'
#
loop_
_entity.id
_entity.type
_entity.pdbx_description
1 polymer ?
#
loop_
_entity_poly.entity_id
_entity_poly.type
_entity_poly.pdbx_seq_one_letter_code
_entity_poly.pdbx_strand_id
1 'polypeptide(L)'
;QQQQQQQHISDQQHYNCLELSDAEYQWRSKAKDYSKRFVGHCNTTTDIKEANYFGSDGDFIVAGSDNESFFIWERNTGKIRAIYKADVSIVNCVQPHPEICLLATSGIDHDIKIWSPIAPSAEERPNLVEYVDKTVEDNQQKMKMDPFNMNSGMNGFCLNG
;
A
#
# COMPACT_ATOMS: atom_id res chain seq x y z
N GLN A 1 11.18 1.30 49.73
CA GLN A 1 11.87 0.76 48.54
C GLN A 1 11.06 -0.27 47.75
N GLN A 2 10.06 -0.97 48.33
CA GLN A 2 9.15 -1.82 47.54
C GLN A 2 8.05 -1.06 46.76
N GLN A 3 7.74 0.20 47.11
CA GLN A 3 6.74 1.00 46.38
C GLN A 3 7.26 1.61 45.06
N GLN A 4 8.58 1.73 44.86
CA GLN A 4 9.14 2.26 43.61
C GLN A 4 9.28 1.19 42.50
N GLN A 5 9.17 -0.10 42.81
CA GLN A 5 9.15 -1.17 41.81
C GLN A 5 7.75 -1.48 41.26
N GLN A 6 6.68 -1.00 41.91
CA GLN A 6 5.31 -1.19 41.40
C GLN A 6 4.84 -0.10 40.45
N GLN A 7 5.54 1.03 40.36
CA GLN A 7 5.19 2.15 39.46
C GLN A 7 5.80 2.04 38.06
N HIS A 8 6.75 1.12 37.82
CA HIS A 8 7.38 0.98 36.50
C HIS A 8 6.68 -0.02 35.57
N ILE A 9 5.59 -0.66 36.02
CA ILE A 9 4.83 -1.66 35.26
C ILE A 9 3.47 -1.09 34.76
N SER A 10 3.11 0.15 35.11
CA SER A 10 1.83 0.75 34.71
C SER A 10 1.85 1.60 33.43
N ASP A 11 3.02 1.80 32.80
CA ASP A 11 3.16 2.70 31.64
C ASP A 11 3.17 1.98 30.28
N GLN A 12 2.66 0.74 30.23
CA GLN A 12 2.13 0.21 28.97
C GLN A 12 0.72 0.73 28.78
N GLN A 13 0.63 2.04 28.56
CA GLN A 13 -0.60 2.72 28.18
C GLN A 13 -1.16 2.03 26.93
N HIS A 14 -2.39 1.56 27.08
CA HIS A 14 -3.23 0.98 26.05
C HIS A 14 -3.05 1.69 24.70
N TYR A 15 -2.34 1.04 23.78
CA TYR A 15 -2.64 1.25 22.38
C TYR A 15 -4.06 0.76 22.19
N ASN A 16 -5.00 1.68 21.97
CA ASN A 16 -6.31 1.33 21.43
C ASN A 16 -6.07 0.64 20.09
N CYS A 17 -5.91 -0.69 20.13
CA CYS A 17 -6.06 -1.54 18.98
C CYS A 17 -7.47 -1.30 18.48
N LEU A 18 -7.59 -0.54 17.39
CA LEU A 18 -8.81 -0.51 16.61
C LEU A 18 -9.28 -1.96 16.43
N GLU A 19 -10.54 -2.24 16.75
CA GLU A 19 -11.08 -3.60 16.67
C GLU A 19 -10.81 -4.16 15.27
N LEU A 20 -10.09 -5.28 15.22
CA LEU A 20 -9.80 -5.96 13.97
C LEU A 20 -11.12 -6.50 13.42
N SER A 21 -11.28 -6.48 12.08
CA SER A 21 -12.40 -7.19 11.48
C SER A 21 -12.29 -8.70 11.75
N ASP A 22 -13.42 -9.39 11.83
CA ASP A 22 -13.44 -10.85 12.04
C ASP A 22 -12.57 -11.59 11.03
N ALA A 23 -12.62 -11.15 9.76
CA ALA A 23 -11.79 -11.69 8.71
C ALA A 23 -10.30 -11.53 9.04
N GLU A 24 -9.85 -10.33 9.43
CA GLU A 24 -8.45 -10.08 9.76
C GLU A 24 -8.01 -10.87 10.99
N TYR A 25 -8.87 -11.04 12.00
CA TYR A 25 -8.60 -11.90 13.14
C TYR A 25 -8.37 -13.37 12.72
N GLN A 26 -9.25 -13.92 11.88
CA GLN A 26 -9.13 -15.28 11.37
C GLN A 26 -7.90 -15.48 10.48
N TRP A 27 -7.51 -14.47 9.71
CA TRP A 27 -6.28 -14.53 8.92
C TRP A 27 -5.04 -14.52 9.81
N ARG A 28 -5.00 -13.65 10.82
CA ARG A 28 -3.87 -13.55 11.75
C ARG A 28 -3.69 -14.79 12.62
N SER A 29 -4.79 -15.41 13.08
CA SER A 29 -4.70 -16.64 13.87
C SER A 29 -4.08 -17.81 13.10
N LYS A 30 -4.15 -17.77 11.77
CA LYS A 30 -3.55 -18.76 10.85
C LYS A 30 -2.17 -18.35 10.33
N ALA A 31 -1.76 -17.09 10.58
CA ALA A 31 -0.46 -16.60 10.14
C ALA A 31 0.65 -17.30 10.94
N LYS A 32 1.70 -17.73 10.24
CA LYS A 32 2.88 -18.33 10.88
C LYS A 32 3.98 -17.30 11.10
N ASP A 33 4.24 -16.48 10.08
CA ASP A 33 5.47 -15.69 9.99
C ASP A 33 5.24 -14.16 9.93
N TYR A 34 3.99 -13.69 9.92
CA TYR A 34 3.67 -12.25 9.87
C TYR A 34 2.63 -11.83 10.92
N SER A 35 2.72 -10.58 11.38
CA SER A 35 1.83 -10.01 12.41
C SER A 35 0.86 -8.95 11.89
N LYS A 36 1.12 -8.37 10.71
CA LYS A 36 0.29 -7.34 10.07
C LYS A 36 0.25 -7.54 8.56
N ARG A 37 -0.82 -7.04 7.94
CA ARG A 37 -1.00 -6.99 6.49
C ARG A 37 -1.48 -5.61 6.08
N PHE A 38 -1.03 -5.15 4.92
CA PHE A 38 -1.46 -3.91 4.29
C PHE A 38 -2.17 -4.27 3.00
N VAL A 39 -3.47 -3.98 2.94
CA VAL A 39 -4.38 -4.42 1.87
C VAL A 39 -4.86 -3.24 1.04
N GLY A 40 -5.43 -3.54 -0.13
CA GLY A 40 -6.01 -2.55 -1.05
C GLY A 40 -5.19 -2.27 -2.30
N HIS A 41 -3.88 -2.54 -2.31
CA HIS A 41 -3.09 -2.57 -3.55
C HIS A 41 -3.44 -3.81 -4.39
N CYS A 42 -3.01 -3.81 -5.65
CA CYS A 42 -3.22 -4.88 -6.62
C CYS A 42 -1.89 -5.40 -7.15
N ASN A 43 -1.74 -6.72 -7.22
CA ASN A 43 -0.61 -7.40 -7.83
C ASN A 43 -1.08 -8.68 -8.55
N THR A 44 -1.65 -8.51 -9.73
CA THR A 44 -2.24 -9.58 -10.56
C THR A 44 -1.46 -9.86 -11.84
N THR A 45 -0.65 -8.90 -12.29
CA THR A 45 0.00 -8.92 -13.61
C THR A 45 1.51 -9.10 -13.49
N THR A 46 2.13 -8.52 -12.46
CA THR A 46 3.56 -8.70 -12.20
C THR A 46 3.77 -9.56 -10.97
N ASP A 47 4.82 -10.39 -10.92
CA ASP A 47 5.11 -11.19 -9.72
C ASP A 47 5.87 -10.39 -8.64
N ILE A 48 6.21 -9.13 -8.89
CA ILE A 48 7.10 -8.32 -8.03
C ILE A 48 6.52 -6.95 -7.71
N LYS A 49 6.52 -6.59 -6.43
CA LYS A 49 6.29 -5.23 -5.92
C LYS A 49 7.27 -4.92 -4.80
N GLU A 50 7.91 -3.76 -4.88
CA GLU A 50 8.63 -3.24 -3.74
C GLU A 50 7.67 -2.64 -2.71
N ALA A 51 8.02 -2.81 -1.44
CA ALA A 51 7.39 -2.15 -0.31
C ALA A 51 8.47 -1.61 0.63
N ASN A 52 8.31 -0.37 1.09
CA ASN A 52 9.30 0.33 1.91
C ASN A 52 8.65 1.03 3.11
N TYR A 53 9.44 1.25 4.15
CA TYR A 53 9.08 2.18 5.22
C TYR A 53 9.21 3.62 4.74
N PHE A 54 8.38 4.52 5.25
CA PHE A 54 8.41 5.93 4.92
C PHE A 54 8.05 6.81 6.12
N GLY A 55 8.51 8.06 6.11
CA GLY A 55 8.46 8.99 7.25
C GLY A 55 9.70 8.87 8.14
N SER A 56 9.98 9.91 8.94
CA SER A 56 11.15 10.00 9.83
C SER A 56 11.31 8.80 10.76
N ASP A 57 10.19 8.27 11.25
CA ASP A 57 10.14 7.18 12.21
C ASP A 57 9.60 5.88 11.58
N GLY A 58 9.47 5.85 10.25
CA GLY A 58 8.87 4.73 9.53
C GLY A 58 7.40 4.53 9.90
N ASP A 59 6.67 5.63 10.13
CA ASP A 59 5.24 5.62 10.49
C ASP A 59 4.33 5.18 9.34
N PHE A 60 4.86 5.16 8.12
CA PHE A 60 4.13 4.77 6.93
C PHE A 60 4.79 3.57 6.26
N ILE A 61 3.95 2.79 5.58
CA ILE A 61 4.38 1.81 4.58
C ILE A 61 3.97 2.34 3.21
N VAL A 62 4.84 2.18 2.22
CA VAL A 62 4.57 2.52 0.83
C VAL A 62 4.80 1.33 -0.08
N ALA A 63 3.99 1.16 -1.12
CA ALA A 63 4.17 0.11 -2.13
C ALA A 63 3.49 0.48 -3.45
N GLY A 64 4.03 -0.06 -4.55
CA GLY A 64 3.44 0.06 -5.89
C GLY A 64 2.24 -0.86 -6.10
N SER A 65 1.52 -0.67 -7.21
CA SER A 65 0.32 -1.43 -7.54
C SER A 65 0.10 -1.49 -9.06
N ASP A 66 -0.57 -2.55 -9.51
CA ASP A 66 -0.94 -2.78 -10.91
C ASP A 66 -2.08 -1.88 -11.41
N ASN A 67 -2.66 -1.07 -10.54
CA ASN A 67 -3.69 -0.09 -10.87
C ASN A 67 -3.10 1.31 -11.15
N GLU A 68 -1.87 1.35 -11.67
CA GLU A 68 -1.18 2.59 -12.07
C GLU A 68 -0.81 3.52 -10.90
N SER A 69 -0.94 3.03 -9.66
CA SER A 69 -0.83 3.86 -8.46
C SER A 69 0.20 3.29 -7.49
N PHE A 70 0.66 4.13 -6.55
CA PHE A 70 1.25 3.65 -5.30
C PHE A 70 0.36 4.01 -4.12
N PHE A 71 0.50 3.23 -3.06
CA PHE A 71 -0.30 3.31 -1.86
C PHE A 71 0.59 3.74 -0.69
N ILE A 72 0.01 4.52 0.22
CA ILE A 72 0.61 4.89 1.50
C ILE A 72 -0.34 4.43 2.60
N TRP A 73 0.15 3.57 3.49
CA TRP A 73 -0.57 3.13 4.68
C TRP A 73 0.06 3.68 5.95
N GLU A 74 -0.77 3.98 6.94
CA GLU A 74 -0.31 4.12 8.32
C GLU A 74 0.16 2.76 8.84
N ARG A 75 1.44 2.64 9.24
CA ARG A 75 2.05 1.39 9.70
C ARG A 75 1.34 0.78 10.92
N ASN A 76 0.87 1.64 11.83
CA ASN A 76 0.29 1.19 13.09
C ASN A 76 -1.14 0.66 12.90
N THR A 77 -1.96 1.36 12.13
CA THR A 77 -3.38 1.06 11.97
C THR A 77 -3.68 0.19 10.75
N GLY A 78 -2.79 0.18 9.74
CA GLY A 78 -3.03 -0.44 8.44
C GLY A 78 -3.99 0.36 7.55
N LYS A 79 -4.45 1.54 7.99
CA LYS A 79 -5.34 2.39 7.20
C LYS A 79 -4.60 3.00 6.02
N ILE A 80 -5.28 3.08 4.88
CA ILE A 80 -4.76 3.80 3.72
C ILE A 80 -4.84 5.29 4.00
N ARG A 81 -3.67 5.94 4.00
CA ARG A 81 -3.54 7.38 4.19
C ARG A 81 -3.73 8.14 2.89
N ALA A 82 -3.21 7.61 1.79
CA ALA A 82 -3.32 8.18 0.46
C ALA A 82 -3.01 7.14 -0.62
N ILE A 83 -3.52 7.40 -1.83
CA ILE A 83 -3.20 6.65 -3.05
C ILE A 83 -2.90 7.69 -4.13
N TYR A 84 -1.79 7.52 -4.85
CA TYR A 84 -1.41 8.43 -5.92
C TYR A 84 -1.20 7.68 -7.23
N LYS A 85 -1.80 8.18 -8.31
CA LYS A 85 -1.51 7.75 -9.69
C LYS A 85 -0.09 8.13 -10.05
N ALA A 86 0.76 7.15 -10.28
CA ALA A 86 2.18 7.35 -10.49
C ALA A 86 2.71 6.75 -11.79
N ASP A 87 1.90 5.98 -12.50
CA ASP A 87 2.19 5.58 -13.87
C ASP A 87 0.94 5.59 -14.73
N VAL A 88 1.10 5.30 -16.01
CA VAL A 88 0.00 5.01 -16.96
C VAL A 88 -0.29 3.51 -16.99
N SER A 89 0.66 2.68 -16.56
CA SER A 89 0.49 1.22 -16.47
C SER A 89 0.66 0.67 -15.04
N ILE A 90 1.83 0.19 -14.66
CA ILE A 90 2.03 -0.57 -13.44
C ILE A 90 3.20 0.02 -12.67
N VAL A 91 3.00 0.33 -11.38
CA VAL A 91 4.10 0.76 -10.50
C VAL A 91 4.71 -0.47 -9.84
N ASN A 92 6.00 -0.70 -10.06
CA ASN A 92 6.73 -1.84 -9.49
C ASN A 92 7.60 -1.42 -8.30
N CYS A 93 8.20 -0.25 -8.37
CA CYS A 93 9.18 0.23 -7.40
C CYS A 93 8.70 1.52 -6.75
N VAL A 94 8.89 1.64 -5.43
CA VAL A 94 8.61 2.86 -4.65
C VAL A 94 9.70 3.01 -3.61
N GLN A 95 10.69 3.86 -3.88
CA GLN A 95 11.89 4.00 -3.08
C GLN A 95 11.92 5.34 -2.34
N PRO A 96 11.96 5.35 -1.00
CA PRO A 96 12.18 6.57 -0.24
C PRO A 96 13.63 7.05 -0.36
N HIS A 97 13.81 8.36 -0.37
CA HIS A 97 15.15 8.92 -0.18
C HIS A 97 15.60 8.68 1.28
N PRO A 98 16.86 8.30 1.53
CA PRO A 98 17.34 7.92 2.88
C PRO A 98 17.28 9.03 3.92
N GLU A 99 17.49 10.30 3.52
CA GLU A 99 17.64 11.42 4.46
C GLU A 99 16.56 12.52 4.38
N ILE A 100 15.87 12.65 3.24
CA ILE A 100 14.90 13.72 3.02
C ILE A 100 13.56 13.14 2.59
N CYS A 101 12.48 13.87 2.82
CA CYS A 101 11.13 13.41 2.51
C CYS A 101 10.86 13.48 1.01
N LEU A 102 11.34 12.48 0.27
CA LEU A 102 11.07 12.26 -1.15
C LEU A 102 10.79 10.77 -1.40
N LEU A 103 10.02 10.49 -2.46
CA LEU A 103 9.85 9.16 -3.01
C LEU A 103 10.23 9.17 -4.49
N ALA A 104 10.85 8.11 -4.96
CA ALA A 104 11.03 7.81 -6.37
C ALA A 104 10.15 6.61 -6.74
N THR A 105 9.40 6.72 -7.83
CA THR A 105 8.58 5.61 -8.34
C THR A 105 8.98 5.26 -9.76
N SER A 106 8.96 3.97 -10.07
CA SER A 106 9.14 3.47 -11.44
C SER A 106 8.29 2.23 -11.67
N GLY A 107 8.00 1.99 -12.93
CA GLY A 107 7.05 0.97 -13.36
C GLY A 107 7.41 0.31 -14.67
N ILE A 108 6.40 0.06 -15.49
CA ILE A 108 6.55 -0.46 -16.86
C ILE A 108 6.79 0.67 -17.86
N ASP A 109 6.39 1.89 -17.52
CA ASP A 109 6.51 3.04 -18.41
C ASP A 109 7.96 3.57 -18.47
N HIS A 110 8.21 4.53 -19.36
CA HIS A 110 9.57 4.97 -19.71
C HIS A 110 10.15 6.07 -18.81
N ASP A 111 9.39 6.54 -17.82
CA ASP A 111 9.81 7.62 -16.94
C ASP A 111 9.97 7.18 -15.48
N ILE A 112 10.66 8.01 -14.72
CA ILE A 112 10.79 7.89 -13.27
C ILE A 112 10.22 9.17 -12.68
N LYS A 113 9.35 9.04 -11.69
CA LYS A 113 8.68 10.18 -11.05
C LYS A 113 9.21 10.39 -9.64
N ILE A 114 9.50 11.65 -9.31
CA ILE A 114 9.95 12.07 -7.98
C ILE A 114 8.81 12.80 -7.29
N TRP A 115 8.51 12.39 -6.06
CA TRP A 115 7.40 12.90 -5.26
C TRP A 115 7.94 13.63 -4.05
N SER A 116 7.44 14.84 -3.83
CA SER A 116 7.71 15.66 -2.65
C SER A 116 6.42 15.90 -1.87
N PRO A 117 6.47 15.99 -0.53
CA PRO A 117 5.33 16.41 0.27
C PRO A 117 4.94 17.88 0.04
N ILE A 118 5.84 18.68 -0.56
CA ILE A 118 5.61 20.11 -0.83
C ILE A 118 4.90 20.22 -2.17
N ALA A 119 3.57 20.32 -2.13
CA ALA A 119 2.82 20.79 -3.28
C ALA A 119 2.93 22.32 -3.38
N PRO A 120 3.00 22.91 -4.58
CA PRO A 120 2.98 24.37 -4.76
C PRO A 120 1.75 25.04 -4.12
N SER A 121 0.63 24.31 -4.05
CA SER A 121 -0.57 24.65 -3.27
C SER A 121 -1.24 23.36 -2.76
N ALA A 122 -1.99 23.45 -1.64
CA ALA A 122 -2.73 22.30 -1.10
C ALA A 122 -3.84 21.81 -2.04
N GLU A 123 -4.27 22.67 -2.97
CA GLU A 123 -5.36 22.46 -3.92
C GLU A 123 -4.90 21.72 -5.19
N GLU A 124 -3.59 21.68 -5.47
CA GLU A 124 -3.03 21.03 -6.65
C GLU A 124 -2.40 19.67 -6.31
N ARG A 125 -3.26 18.66 -6.07
CA ARG A 125 -2.83 17.26 -5.96
C ARG A 125 -3.43 16.43 -7.11
N PRO A 126 -3.07 16.71 -8.37
CA PRO A 126 -3.75 16.14 -9.55
C PRO A 126 -3.69 14.61 -9.63
N ASN A 127 -2.68 14.01 -8.99
CA ASN A 127 -2.48 12.57 -8.98
C ASN A 127 -3.10 11.87 -7.76
N LEU A 128 -3.69 12.61 -6.81
CA LEU A 128 -4.34 12.01 -5.65
C LEU A 128 -5.64 11.33 -6.08
N VAL A 129 -5.80 10.06 -5.73
CA VAL A 129 -7.04 9.33 -6.00
C VAL A 129 -8.13 9.75 -5.03
N GLU A 130 -9.24 10.28 -5.55
CA GLU A 130 -10.38 10.73 -4.76
C GLU A 130 -11.20 9.56 -4.18
N TYR A 131 -11.48 8.55 -5.00
CA TYR A 131 -12.34 7.41 -4.63
C TYR A 131 -11.53 6.24 -4.06
N VAL A 132 -11.00 6.42 -2.84
CA VAL A 132 -10.14 5.43 -2.17
C VAL A 132 -10.86 4.09 -1.96
N ASP A 133 -12.05 4.08 -1.36
CA ASP A 133 -12.77 2.84 -1.04
C ASP A 133 -13.09 2.02 -2.29
N LYS A 134 -13.59 2.67 -3.34
CA LYS A 134 -13.85 2.03 -4.63
C LYS A 134 -12.58 1.43 -5.23
N THR A 135 -11.48 2.18 -5.20
CA THR A 135 -10.19 1.72 -5.74
C THR A 135 -9.71 0.46 -5.02
N VAL A 136 -9.86 0.44 -3.69
CA VAL A 136 -9.51 -0.70 -2.84
C VAL A 136 -10.41 -1.89 -3.14
N GLU A 137 -11.72 -1.69 -3.24
CA GLU A 137 -12.69 -2.74 -3.58
C GLU A 137 -12.39 -3.37 -4.94
N ASP A 138 -12.20 -2.55 -5.98
CA ASP A 138 -11.88 -3.01 -7.33
C ASP A 138 -10.58 -3.83 -7.34
N ASN A 139 -9.54 -3.36 -6.66
CA ASN A 139 -8.27 -4.08 -6.53
C ASN A 139 -8.44 -5.42 -5.79
N GLN A 140 -9.17 -5.43 -4.68
CA GLN A 140 -9.41 -6.65 -3.90
C GLN A 140 -10.28 -7.66 -4.66
N GLN A 141 -11.21 -7.19 -5.49
CA GLN A 141 -11.98 -8.05 -6.38
C GLN A 141 -11.07 -8.65 -7.47
N LYS A 142 -10.23 -7.85 -8.11
CA LYS A 142 -9.24 -8.32 -9.10
C LYS A 142 -8.32 -9.40 -8.53
N MET A 143 -7.80 -9.21 -7.32
CA MET A 143 -6.94 -10.20 -6.64
C MET A 143 -7.65 -11.52 -6.28
N LYS A 144 -8.98 -11.54 -6.24
CA LYS A 144 -9.78 -12.74 -5.98
C LYS A 144 -10.22 -13.44 -7.27
N MET A 145 -10.12 -12.78 -8.41
CA MET A 145 -10.46 -13.37 -9.69
C MET A 145 -9.39 -14.38 -10.12
N ASP A 146 -9.83 -15.49 -10.71
CA ASP A 146 -8.93 -16.48 -11.29
C ASP A 146 -8.10 -15.81 -12.41
N PRO A 147 -6.75 -15.86 -12.37
CA PRO A 147 -5.90 -15.27 -13.39
C PRO A 147 -6.20 -15.80 -14.81
N PHE A 148 -6.77 -16.99 -14.94
CA PHE A 148 -7.15 -17.57 -16.23
C PHE A 148 -8.50 -17.05 -16.78
N ASN A 149 -9.29 -16.33 -15.98
CA ASN A 149 -10.56 -15.73 -16.42
C ASN A 149 -10.43 -14.28 -16.94
N MET A 150 -9.23 -13.70 -16.96
CA MET A 150 -9.01 -12.33 -17.48
C MET A 150 -9.04 -12.22 -19.02
N ASN A 151 -9.16 -13.32 -19.76
CA ASN A 151 -9.02 -13.34 -21.23
C ASN A 151 -10.33 -13.26 -22.04
N SER A 152 -11.47 -12.92 -21.45
CA SER A 152 -12.73 -12.80 -22.20
C SER A 152 -12.93 -11.45 -22.92
N GLY A 153 -11.92 -10.55 -22.92
CA GLY A 153 -12.05 -9.19 -23.46
C GLY A 153 -11.00 -8.73 -24.49
N MET A 154 -9.96 -9.50 -24.82
CA MET A 154 -9.00 -9.11 -25.86
C MET A 154 -9.31 -9.83 -27.18
N ASN A 155 -9.82 -9.03 -28.12
CA ASN A 155 -10.17 -9.39 -29.49
C ASN A 155 -9.09 -10.22 -30.18
N GLY A 156 -9.56 -11.26 -30.87
CA GLY A 156 -8.75 -12.08 -31.74
C GLY A 156 -8.03 -11.27 -32.82
N PHE A 157 -6.72 -11.36 -32.80
CA PHE A 157 -5.92 -11.40 -34.02
C PHE A 157 -5.28 -12.77 -34.08
N CYS A 158 -5.96 -13.68 -34.77
CA CYS A 158 -5.33 -14.92 -35.22
C CYS A 158 -4.16 -14.53 -36.15
N LEU A 159 -2.93 -14.76 -35.71
CA LEU A 159 -1.81 -14.86 -36.63
C LEU A 159 -1.93 -16.23 -37.32
N ASN A 160 -2.27 -16.19 -38.61
CA ASN A 160 -2.14 -17.34 -39.49
C ASN A 160 -0.67 -17.75 -39.58
N GLY A 161 -0.40 -19.03 -39.31
CA GLY A 161 0.82 -19.75 -39.66
C GLY A 161 0.44 -21.13 -40.15
#